data_AF-A0A370I112-F1
#
_entry.id   AF-A0A370I112-F1
#
_cell.length_a   1.000
_cell.length_b   1.000
_cell.length_c   1.000
_cell.angle_alpha   90.00
_cell.angle_beta   90.00
_cell.angle_gamma   90.00
#
_symmetry.space_group_name_H-M   'P 1'
#
loop_
_entity.id
_entity.type
_entity.pdbx_description
1 polymer ?
#
loop_
_entity_poly.entity_id
_entity_poly.type
_entity_poly.pdbx_seq_one_letter_code
_entity_poly.pdbx_strand_id
1 'polypeptide(L)'
;MLALLTGLACLPLSLFVIDLQDRVSSQGAGAALGISANLAAVFFVLGTIFGGVCTRIRWRRRKALKRHPWTAWPINYVSTGRNEWVELLDAQGRPVSALILSTWPKDVGKLVNQRTREIWFAGDPAKYGIVSRPGGADLRYAYYSKGRQPPRFTFRDRESDPRLSSAARGYEMHRENGKIVMKGPGSGSPGSTGRYGRLDDPAFPSPRKLRRALAFAVDMLIHIACGIAAALAASPSAITAIRAGDWRHLEVNLILAVGVWIGASFVDRVVIQSIFHTTIGKAIFGLVAIRPDTGQTPAFGRLLAAWLFHLFLPLAIFSNGEGPDNWDYYFFPAVRRRDLKPPNPITATV
;
A
#
# COMPACT_ATOMS: atom_id res chain seq x y z
N MET A 1 12.42 -13.42 8.20
CA MET A 1 13.68 -14.20 8.18
C MET A 1 13.39 -15.65 7.84
N LEU A 2 12.64 -16.42 8.65
CA LEU A 2 12.28 -17.80 8.28
C LEU A 2 11.62 -17.87 6.89
N ALA A 3 10.55 -17.10 6.64
CA ALA A 3 9.91 -17.06 5.31
C ALA A 3 10.86 -16.66 4.15
N LEU A 4 11.88 -15.84 4.41
CA LEU A 4 12.89 -15.47 3.40
C LEU A 4 13.80 -16.65 3.10
N LEU A 5 14.27 -17.34 4.14
CA LEU A 5 15.13 -18.51 4.02
C LEU A 5 14.39 -19.67 3.36
N THR A 6 13.13 -19.92 3.76
CA THR A 6 12.25 -20.91 3.12
C THR A 6 12.06 -20.56 1.64
N GLY A 7 11.73 -19.31 1.32
CA GLY A 7 11.63 -18.85 -0.07
C GLY A 7 12.91 -19.12 -0.84
N LEU A 8 14.07 -18.65 -0.35
CA LEU A 8 15.37 -18.86 -1.01
C LEU A 8 15.72 -20.35 -1.19
N ALA A 9 15.39 -21.21 -0.22
CA ALA A 9 15.61 -22.64 -0.31
C ALA A 9 14.72 -23.34 -1.35
N CYS A 10 13.59 -22.75 -1.73
CA CYS A 10 12.72 -23.30 -2.77
C CYS A 10 13.32 -23.19 -4.19
N LEU A 11 14.28 -22.29 -4.42
CA LEU A 11 14.95 -22.17 -5.72
C LEU A 11 15.80 -23.41 -6.07
N PRO A 12 16.81 -23.82 -5.26
CA PRO A 12 17.57 -25.03 -5.57
C PRO A 12 16.68 -26.28 -5.60
N LEU A 13 15.64 -26.32 -4.75
CA LEU A 13 14.66 -27.40 -4.79
C LEU A 13 13.92 -27.45 -6.14
N SER A 14 13.44 -26.31 -6.66
CA SER A 14 12.78 -26.27 -7.97
C SER A 14 13.71 -26.73 -9.09
N LEU A 15 14.98 -26.32 -9.07
CA LEU A 15 15.97 -26.73 -10.07
C LEU A 15 16.28 -28.23 -9.99
N PHE A 16 16.39 -28.77 -8.77
CA PHE A 16 16.59 -30.21 -8.55
C PHE A 16 15.39 -31.04 -9.04
N VAL A 17 14.16 -30.58 -8.78
CA VAL A 17 12.95 -31.28 -9.23
C VAL A 17 12.83 -31.26 -10.75
N ILE A 18 13.23 -30.15 -11.41
CA ILE A 18 13.30 -30.07 -12.88
C ILE A 18 14.33 -31.07 -13.43
N ASP A 19 15.55 -31.12 -12.88
CA ASP A 19 16.56 -32.11 -13.30
C ASP A 19 16.09 -33.56 -13.05
N LEU A 20 15.35 -33.82 -11.97
CA LEU A 20 14.79 -35.15 -11.70
C LEU A 20 13.67 -35.50 -12.68
N GLN A 21 12.85 -34.52 -13.07
CA GLN A 21 11.77 -34.71 -14.04
C GLN A 21 12.30 -35.22 -15.38
N ASP A 22 13.45 -34.70 -15.84
CA ASP A 22 14.10 -35.11 -17.09
C ASP A 22 14.63 -36.56 -17.06
N ARG A 23 14.81 -37.14 -15.86
CA ARG A 23 15.36 -38.50 -15.67
C ARG A 23 14.29 -39.58 -15.51
N VAL A 24 13.04 -39.19 -15.28
CA VAL A 24 11.97 -40.12 -14.96
C VAL A 24 11.20 -40.49 -16.22
N SER A 25 11.20 -41.78 -16.56
CA SER A 25 10.54 -42.31 -17.76
C SER A 25 9.02 -42.46 -17.61
N SER A 26 8.49 -42.49 -16.38
CA SER A 26 7.06 -42.65 -16.18
C SER A 26 6.31 -41.33 -16.30
N GLN A 27 5.30 -41.29 -17.16
CA GLN A 27 4.50 -40.10 -17.44
C GLN A 27 3.85 -39.53 -16.17
N GLY A 28 3.32 -40.41 -15.30
CA GLY A 28 2.68 -40.01 -14.05
C GLY A 28 3.65 -39.35 -13.06
N ALA A 29 4.86 -39.89 -12.89
CA ALA A 29 5.83 -39.29 -11.99
C ALA A 29 6.44 -38.01 -12.58
N GLY A 30 6.63 -37.94 -13.91
CA GLY A 30 7.02 -36.70 -14.59
C GLY A 30 6.01 -35.56 -14.36
N ALA A 31 4.70 -35.84 -14.47
CA ALA A 31 3.65 -34.86 -14.18
C ALA A 31 3.65 -34.41 -12.72
N ALA A 32 3.81 -35.34 -11.77
CA ALA A 32 3.89 -35.02 -10.35
C ALA A 32 5.11 -34.12 -10.03
N LEU A 33 6.28 -34.46 -10.57
CA LEU A 33 7.49 -33.65 -10.42
C LEU A 33 7.31 -32.25 -11.04
N GLY A 34 6.66 -32.15 -12.20
CA GLY A 34 6.33 -30.86 -12.81
C GLY A 34 5.45 -29.98 -11.91
N ILE A 35 4.42 -30.56 -11.26
CA ILE A 35 3.60 -29.83 -10.27
C ILE A 35 4.46 -29.38 -9.09
N SER A 36 5.30 -30.26 -8.54
CA SER A 36 6.18 -29.94 -7.41
C SER A 36 7.19 -28.83 -7.74
N ALA A 37 7.82 -28.85 -8.92
CA ALA A 37 8.75 -27.81 -9.36
C ALA A 37 8.06 -26.44 -9.44
N ASN A 38 6.85 -26.42 -10.01
CA ASN A 38 6.04 -25.22 -10.14
C ASN A 38 5.61 -24.65 -8.77
N LEU A 39 5.15 -25.50 -7.85
CA LEU A 39 4.83 -25.09 -6.49
C LEU A 39 6.07 -24.52 -5.79
N ALA A 40 7.21 -25.18 -5.90
CA ALA A 40 8.48 -24.69 -5.34
C ALA A 40 8.85 -23.31 -5.92
N ALA A 41 8.71 -23.10 -7.23
CA ALA A 41 8.95 -21.80 -7.85
C ALA A 41 8.01 -20.70 -7.32
N VAL A 42 6.72 -21.02 -7.14
CA VAL A 42 5.75 -20.07 -6.54
C VAL A 42 6.13 -19.73 -5.10
N PHE A 43 6.50 -20.73 -4.28
CA PHE A 43 6.97 -20.50 -2.92
C PHE A 43 8.27 -19.71 -2.87
N PHE A 44 9.18 -19.90 -3.83
CA PHE A 44 10.38 -19.07 -3.96
C PHE A 44 10.01 -17.61 -4.20
N VAL A 45 9.17 -17.31 -5.18
CA VAL A 45 8.77 -15.94 -5.51
C VAL A 45 8.05 -15.28 -4.33
N LEU A 46 7.01 -15.92 -3.80
CA LEU A 46 6.23 -15.36 -2.70
C LEU A 46 7.06 -15.25 -1.41
N GLY A 47 7.83 -16.28 -1.09
CA GLY A 47 8.65 -16.36 0.12
C GLY A 47 9.80 -15.35 0.11
N THR A 48 10.47 -15.14 -1.04
CA THR A 48 11.54 -14.14 -1.15
C THR A 48 11.00 -12.71 -1.05
N ILE A 49 9.91 -12.40 -1.74
CA ILE A 49 9.28 -11.09 -1.68
C ILE A 49 8.78 -10.81 -0.25
N PHE A 50 7.96 -11.69 0.31
CA PHE A 50 7.38 -11.51 1.64
C PHE A 50 8.46 -11.51 2.72
N GLY A 51 9.32 -12.53 2.69
CA GLY A 51 10.43 -12.68 3.61
C GLY A 51 11.39 -11.50 3.56
N GLY A 52 11.67 -10.96 2.37
CA GLY A 52 12.51 -9.80 2.15
C GLY A 52 11.92 -8.53 2.78
N VAL A 53 10.64 -8.25 2.52
CA VAL A 53 9.92 -7.10 3.10
C VAL A 53 9.88 -7.20 4.63
N CYS A 54 9.45 -8.33 5.18
CA CYS A 54 9.38 -8.53 6.64
C CYS A 54 10.77 -8.42 7.29
N THR A 55 11.81 -8.97 6.65
CA THR A 55 13.19 -8.88 7.15
C THR A 55 13.70 -7.44 7.11
N ARG A 56 13.40 -6.68 6.04
CA ARG A 56 13.72 -5.25 5.96
C ARG A 56 13.01 -4.45 7.04
N ILE A 57 11.73 -4.69 7.30
CA ILE A 57 10.98 -4.02 8.38
C ILE A 57 11.61 -4.34 9.74
N ARG A 58 11.88 -5.62 10.03
CA ARG A 58 12.54 -6.05 11.27
C ARG A 58 13.93 -5.43 11.43
N TRP A 59 14.71 -5.37 10.36
CA TRP A 59 16.03 -4.75 10.36
C TRP A 59 15.94 -3.26 10.64
N ARG A 60 15.01 -2.53 10.02
CA ARG A 60 14.78 -1.11 10.32
C ARG A 60 14.39 -0.90 11.78
N ARG A 61 13.52 -1.74 12.34
CA ARG A 61 13.14 -1.70 13.76
C ARG A 61 14.35 -1.91 14.67
N ARG A 62 15.14 -2.98 14.44
CA ARG A 62 16.38 -3.23 15.20
C ARG A 62 17.39 -2.10 15.09
N LYS A 63 17.55 -1.53 13.90
CA LYS A 63 18.47 -0.43 13.65
C LYS A 63 18.03 0.85 14.37
N ALA A 64 16.73 1.12 14.46
CA ALA A 64 16.19 2.23 15.25
C ALA A 64 16.50 2.04 16.75
N LEU A 65 16.22 0.85 17.29
CA LEU A 65 16.47 0.52 18.70
C LEU A 65 17.95 0.53 19.08
N LYS A 66 18.86 0.20 18.16
CA LYS A 66 20.31 0.27 18.42
C LYS A 66 20.85 1.69 18.45
N ARG A 67 20.21 2.63 17.74
CA ARG A 67 20.70 4.01 17.57
C ARG A 67 20.09 4.99 18.57
N HIS A 68 18.88 4.70 19.03
CA HIS A 68 18.14 5.57 19.91
C HIS A 68 17.77 4.78 21.17
N PRO A 69 18.29 5.16 22.35
CA PRO A 69 17.86 4.54 23.59
C PRO A 69 16.37 4.78 23.82
N TRP A 70 15.74 3.92 24.62
CA TRP A 70 14.39 4.18 25.09
C TRP A 70 14.40 5.40 26.01
N THR A 71 13.55 6.37 25.72
CA THR A 71 13.33 7.54 26.55
C THR A 71 11.85 7.65 26.86
N ALA A 72 11.51 7.99 28.09
CA ALA A 72 10.14 8.27 28.47
C ALA A 72 9.79 9.69 28.02
N TRP A 73 8.66 9.83 27.31
CA TRP A 73 8.17 11.11 26.79
C TRP A 73 6.78 11.37 27.32
N PRO A 74 6.53 12.53 27.94
CA PRO A 74 5.16 13.02 28.14
C PRO A 74 4.50 13.23 26.78
N ILE A 75 3.20 12.97 26.70
CA ILE A 75 2.47 13.03 25.42
C ILE A 75 1.10 13.66 25.50
N ASN A 76 0.68 14.21 24.36
CA ASN A 76 -0.73 14.41 24.04
C ASN A 76 -1.17 13.36 23.01
N TYR A 77 -2.29 12.70 23.29
CA TYR A 77 -2.91 11.74 22.38
C TYR A 77 -4.05 12.40 21.60
N VAL A 78 -4.01 12.28 20.27
CA VAL A 78 -5.04 12.79 19.37
C VAL A 78 -5.50 11.66 18.46
N SER A 79 -6.81 11.52 18.27
CA SER A 79 -7.36 10.52 17.34
C SER A 79 -8.52 11.08 16.55
N THR A 80 -8.60 10.65 15.30
CA THR A 80 -9.73 10.96 14.38
C THR A 80 -10.58 9.71 14.11
N GLY A 81 -10.37 8.63 14.87
CA GLY A 81 -10.93 7.30 14.60
C GLY A 81 -10.25 6.56 13.45
N ARG A 82 -9.70 7.26 12.46
CA ARG A 82 -8.97 6.65 11.32
C ARG A 82 -7.45 6.60 11.53
N ASN A 83 -6.88 7.64 12.11
CA ASN A 83 -5.47 7.65 12.50
C ASN A 83 -5.35 8.08 13.96
N GLU A 84 -4.26 7.65 14.58
CA GLU A 84 -3.82 8.07 15.89
C GLU A 84 -2.54 8.87 15.76
N TRP A 85 -2.49 9.98 16.48
CA TRP A 85 -1.29 10.76 16.64
C TRP A 85 -0.89 10.77 18.10
N VAL A 86 0.42 10.75 18.31
CA VAL A 86 1.04 11.00 19.59
C VAL A 86 1.95 12.21 19.40
N GLU A 87 1.63 13.26 20.12
CA GLU A 87 2.46 14.45 20.19
C GLU A 87 3.42 14.30 21.36
N LEU A 88 4.72 14.22 21.04
CA LEU A 88 5.79 14.15 22.01
C LEU A 88 6.02 15.54 22.61
N LEU A 89 6.06 15.63 23.94
CA LEU A 89 6.25 16.88 24.67
C LEU A 89 7.63 16.92 25.33
N ASP A 90 8.25 18.09 25.38
CA ASP A 90 9.48 18.31 26.16
C ASP A 90 9.21 18.32 27.67
N ALA A 91 10.26 18.49 28.47
CA ALA A 91 10.17 18.55 29.93
C ALA A 91 9.31 19.72 30.44
N GLN A 92 9.08 20.75 29.62
CA GLN A 92 8.22 21.90 29.92
C GLN A 92 6.79 21.72 29.39
N GLY A 93 6.46 20.55 28.84
CA GLY A 93 5.15 20.26 28.25
C GLY A 93 4.93 20.89 26.87
N ARG A 94 5.96 21.41 26.21
CA ARG A 94 5.84 22.01 24.88
C ARG A 94 5.93 20.92 23.80
N PRO A 95 5.12 21.02 22.72
CA PRO A 95 5.12 20.02 21.67
C PRO A 95 6.42 20.04 20.85
N VAL A 96 7.11 18.89 20.80
CA VAL A 96 8.32 18.68 19.99
C VAL A 96 7.97 18.15 18.60
N SER A 97 7.10 17.14 18.53
CA SER A 97 6.71 16.52 17.27
C SER A 97 5.41 15.75 17.38
N ALA A 98 4.61 15.72 16.31
CA ALA A 98 3.45 14.86 16.21
C ALA A 98 3.73 13.66 15.29
N LEU A 99 3.67 12.46 15.87
CA LEU A 99 3.93 11.20 15.19
C LEU A 99 2.62 10.46 14.96
N ILE A 100 2.45 9.87 13.78
CA ILE A 100 1.34 8.96 13.47
C ILE A 100 1.71 7.57 13.96
N LEU A 101 0.84 6.94 14.73
CA LEU A 101 0.97 5.53 15.06
C LEU A 101 0.49 4.67 13.89
N SER A 102 1.30 3.66 13.56
CA SER A 102 0.94 2.58 12.63
C SER A 102 0.06 1.58 13.38
N THR A 103 -1.23 1.92 13.48
CA THR A 103 -2.25 1.15 14.19
C THR A 103 -3.44 0.84 13.28
N TRP A 104 -3.99 -0.35 13.50
CA TRP A 104 -5.21 -0.81 12.87
C TRP A 104 -6.42 0.00 13.32
N PRO A 105 -7.43 0.25 12.46
CA PRO A 105 -8.68 0.89 12.90
C PRO A 105 -9.33 0.20 14.11
N LYS A 106 -9.24 -1.14 14.19
CA LYS A 106 -9.73 -1.94 15.34
C LYS A 106 -8.83 -1.90 16.58
N ASP A 107 -7.59 -1.42 16.45
CA ASP A 107 -6.62 -1.28 17.53
C ASP A 107 -6.42 0.17 17.97
N VAL A 108 -7.12 1.12 17.35
CA VAL A 108 -7.14 2.53 17.79
C VAL A 108 -7.64 2.59 19.24
N GLY A 109 -6.86 3.25 20.09
CA GLY A 109 -7.06 3.44 21.52
C GLY A 109 -6.48 2.31 22.37
N LYS A 110 -6.00 1.22 21.75
CA LYS A 110 -5.45 0.09 22.51
C LYS A 110 -4.09 0.43 23.07
N LEU A 111 -3.10 0.81 22.26
CA LEU A 111 -1.75 1.09 22.79
C LEU A 111 -1.71 2.36 23.63
N VAL A 112 -2.17 3.46 23.04
CA VAL A 112 -2.18 4.81 23.63
C VAL A 112 -3.61 5.32 23.55
N ASN A 113 -4.09 6.00 24.58
CA ASN A 113 -5.41 6.63 24.60
C ASN A 113 -5.38 7.95 25.37
N GLN A 114 -6.56 8.56 25.55
CA GLN A 114 -6.71 9.87 26.22
C GLN A 114 -6.23 9.88 27.69
N ARG A 115 -6.10 8.71 28.33
CA ARG A 115 -5.58 8.57 29.70
C ARG A 115 -4.07 8.37 29.74
N THR A 116 -3.45 8.01 28.61
CA THR A 116 -2.01 7.78 28.53
C THR A 116 -1.29 9.13 28.53
N ARG A 117 -0.53 9.41 29.60
CA ARG A 117 0.23 10.66 29.76
C ARG A 117 1.68 10.55 29.34
N GLU A 118 2.21 9.34 29.31
CA GLU A 118 3.61 9.05 29.00
C GLU A 118 3.71 7.78 28.15
N ILE A 119 4.68 7.76 27.26
CA ILE A 119 5.09 6.57 26.50
C ILE A 119 6.59 6.43 26.52
N TRP A 120 7.08 5.22 26.23
CA TRP A 120 8.48 5.02 25.90
C TRP A 120 8.65 5.14 24.39
N PHE A 121 9.59 5.96 23.96
CA PHE A 121 9.90 6.19 22.56
C PHE A 121 11.38 5.93 22.28
N ALA A 122 11.66 5.20 21.21
CA ALA A 122 12.99 4.97 20.68
C ALA A 122 13.03 5.34 19.20
N GLY A 123 13.62 6.49 18.87
CA GLY A 123 13.74 6.98 17.50
C GLY A 123 14.17 8.44 17.39
N ASP A 124 14.00 8.99 16.20
CA ASP A 124 14.17 10.41 15.91
C ASP A 124 12.78 11.07 15.92
N PRO A 125 12.45 11.95 16.90
CA PRO A 125 11.15 12.62 16.99
C PRO A 125 10.74 13.37 15.71
N ALA A 126 11.70 13.86 14.93
CA ALA A 126 11.43 14.58 13.69
C ALA A 126 11.15 13.66 12.49
N LYS A 127 11.34 12.34 12.62
CA LYS A 127 11.26 11.39 11.51
C LYS A 127 10.42 10.16 11.82
N TYR A 128 10.91 9.28 12.70
CA TYR A 128 10.26 8.01 13.02
C TYR A 128 10.90 7.35 14.23
N GLY A 129 10.15 6.43 14.85
CA GLY A 129 10.63 5.58 15.93
C GLY A 129 9.68 4.44 16.25
N ILE A 130 9.89 3.87 17.43
CA ILE A 130 9.03 2.83 18.00
C ILE A 130 8.48 3.38 19.31
N VAL A 131 7.19 3.19 19.52
CA VAL A 131 6.45 3.57 20.73
C VAL A 131 6.07 2.30 21.48
N SER A 132 6.19 2.33 22.80
CA SER A 132 5.76 1.30 23.73
C SER A 132 5.07 1.95 24.92
N ARG A 133 4.22 1.20 25.64
CA ARG A 133 3.83 1.63 26.99
C ARG A 133 5.04 1.56 27.94
N PRO A 134 5.03 2.33 29.04
CA PRO A 134 5.98 2.11 30.13
C PRO A 134 6.04 0.62 30.51
N GLY A 135 7.25 0.07 30.61
CA GLY A 135 7.48 -1.37 30.81
C GLY A 135 7.75 -2.17 29.54
N GLY A 136 7.73 -1.55 28.34
CA GLY A 136 8.20 -2.17 27.09
C GLY A 136 7.23 -3.16 26.45
N ALA A 137 5.99 -3.23 26.94
CA ALA A 137 4.91 -4.00 26.32
C ALA A 137 4.30 -3.24 25.12
N ASP A 138 3.79 -4.01 24.15
CA ASP A 138 3.09 -3.55 22.95
C ASP A 138 3.85 -2.50 22.13
N LEU A 139 4.66 -2.96 21.17
CA LEU A 139 5.46 -2.09 20.31
C LEU A 139 4.69 -1.67 19.07
N ARG A 140 4.59 -0.36 18.81
CA ARG A 140 4.05 0.19 17.56
C ARG A 140 5.06 1.07 16.86
N TYR A 141 5.05 1.05 15.53
CA TYR A 141 5.85 1.97 14.74
C TYR A 141 5.18 3.34 14.72
N ALA A 142 5.96 4.39 14.91
CA ALA A 142 5.49 5.76 14.86
C ALA A 142 6.32 6.55 13.84
N TYR A 143 5.67 7.41 13.05
CA TYR A 143 6.36 8.17 12.00
C TYR A 143 5.77 9.57 11.83
N TYR A 144 6.65 10.51 11.52
CA TYR A 144 6.28 11.88 11.17
C TYR A 144 5.79 11.94 9.72
N SER A 145 4.75 12.73 9.47
CA SER A 145 4.21 12.93 8.12
C SER A 145 3.85 14.40 7.89
N LYS A 146 4.60 15.08 7.03
CA LYS A 146 4.33 16.48 6.65
C LYS A 146 2.90 16.70 6.16
N GLY A 147 2.39 15.77 5.34
CA GLY A 147 1.04 15.86 4.77
C GLY A 147 -0.09 15.44 5.72
N ARG A 148 0.21 14.97 6.94
CA ARG A 148 -0.79 14.48 7.91
C ARG A 148 -0.45 14.94 9.32
N GLN A 149 -0.54 16.24 9.53
CA GLN A 149 -0.43 16.82 10.87
C GLN A 149 -1.71 16.51 11.68
N PRO A 150 -1.60 16.35 13.01
CA PRO A 150 -2.78 16.24 13.85
C PRO A 150 -3.63 17.51 13.72
N PRO A 151 -4.96 17.41 13.87
CA PRO A 151 -5.80 18.59 13.98
C PRO A 151 -5.35 19.43 15.18
N ARG A 152 -5.00 20.69 14.94
CA ARG A 152 -4.65 21.63 16.00
C ARG A 152 -5.93 22.24 16.57
N PHE A 153 -6.19 21.99 17.85
CA PHE A 153 -7.28 22.63 18.56
C PHE A 153 -6.79 23.98 19.09
N THR A 154 -6.99 25.04 18.32
CA THR A 154 -6.96 26.38 18.90
C THR A 154 -8.31 26.60 19.55
N PHE A 155 -8.43 26.33 20.85
CA PHE A 155 -9.52 26.92 21.64
C PHE A 155 -9.30 28.43 21.59
N ARG A 156 -10.06 29.12 20.74
CA ARG A 156 -10.21 30.57 20.87
C ARG A 156 -11.29 30.76 21.92
N ASP A 157 -10.92 31.34 23.05
CA ASP A 157 -11.90 31.94 23.93
C ASP A 157 -12.69 32.94 23.09
N ARG A 158 -14.00 32.73 23.01
CA ARG A 158 -14.92 33.40 22.10
C ARG A 158 -15.09 34.90 22.41
N GLU A 159 -14.30 35.45 23.33
CA GLU A 159 -14.70 36.63 24.09
C GLU A 159 -14.08 37.96 23.65
N SER A 160 -13.19 38.04 22.65
CA SER A 160 -12.47 39.30 22.45
C SER A 160 -12.01 39.66 21.03
N ASP A 161 -12.83 39.48 19.99
CA ASP A 161 -12.86 40.49 18.91
C ASP A 161 -14.06 40.33 17.93
N PRO A 162 -15.11 41.17 17.99
CA PRO A 162 -16.18 41.16 16.99
C PRO A 162 -15.72 41.64 15.60
N ARG A 163 -14.49 42.16 15.44
CA ARG A 163 -14.01 42.74 14.17
C ARG A 163 -13.18 41.80 13.29
N LEU A 164 -12.91 40.56 13.71
CA LEU A 164 -12.08 39.59 12.96
C LEU A 164 -12.87 38.42 12.34
N SER A 165 -14.18 38.55 12.15
CA SER A 165 -15.11 37.43 11.89
C SER A 165 -15.11 36.82 10.47
N SER A 166 -14.27 37.27 9.54
CA SER A 166 -14.41 36.85 8.13
C SER A 166 -13.41 35.78 7.64
N ALA A 167 -12.20 35.67 8.21
CA ALA A 167 -11.10 34.95 7.52
C ALA A 167 -10.60 33.66 8.18
N ALA A 168 -10.93 33.37 9.44
CA ALA A 168 -10.36 32.21 10.17
C ALA A 168 -11.45 31.20 10.55
N ARG A 169 -11.87 30.41 9.56
CA ARG A 169 -12.77 29.26 9.72
C ARG A 169 -12.11 28.24 10.68
N GLY A 170 -12.71 27.97 11.86
CA GLY A 170 -12.25 27.01 12.90
C GLY A 170 -13.06 25.70 12.95
N TYR A 171 -12.45 24.57 13.33
CA TYR A 171 -13.10 23.24 13.32
C TYR A 171 -14.42 23.21 14.11
N GLU A 172 -15.48 22.64 13.53
CA GLU A 172 -16.78 22.48 14.16
C GLU A 172 -16.92 21.06 14.73
N MET A 173 -17.32 20.96 16.01
CA MET A 173 -17.68 19.68 16.62
C MET A 173 -19.06 19.24 16.14
N HIS A 174 -19.11 18.14 15.39
CA HIS A 174 -20.35 17.45 15.04
C HIS A 174 -20.52 16.19 15.87
N ARG A 175 -21.76 15.86 16.21
CA ARG A 175 -22.09 14.57 16.81
C ARG A 175 -22.64 13.67 15.71
N GLU A 176 -21.88 12.66 15.30
CA GLU A 176 -22.33 11.63 14.34
C GLU A 176 -22.34 10.26 15.05
N ASN A 177 -23.49 9.60 15.03
CA ASN A 177 -23.68 8.25 15.61
C ASN A 177 -23.22 8.14 17.08
N GLY A 178 -23.54 9.14 17.90
CA GLY A 178 -23.16 9.18 19.32
C GLY A 178 -21.68 9.50 19.60
N LYS A 179 -20.83 9.58 18.56
CA LYS A 179 -19.43 10.02 18.66
C LYS A 179 -19.31 11.49 18.29
N ILE A 180 -18.52 12.22 19.07
CA ILE A 180 -18.14 13.59 18.72
C ILE A 180 -17.02 13.49 17.69
N VAL A 181 -17.31 13.89 16.46
CA VAL A 181 -16.37 13.98 15.33
C VAL A 181 -16.23 15.44 14.93
N MET A 182 -14.99 15.92 14.85
CA MET A 182 -14.75 17.30 14.40
C MET A 182 -14.68 17.36 12.88
N LYS A 183 -15.52 18.20 12.28
CA LYS A 183 -15.42 18.56 10.87
C LYS A 183 -14.63 19.85 10.74
N GLY A 184 -13.61 19.81 9.90
CA GLY A 184 -12.87 21.02 9.53
C GLY A 184 -13.77 22.01 8.79
N PRO A 185 -13.56 23.32 8.99
CA PRO A 185 -14.40 24.38 8.47
C PRO A 185 -13.97 24.66 7.03
N GLY A 186 -14.45 23.80 6.15
CA GLY A 186 -13.87 23.64 4.83
C GLY A 186 -14.15 22.29 4.21
N SER A 187 -14.83 21.37 4.91
CA SER A 187 -15.39 20.17 4.25
C SER A 187 -16.34 20.51 3.08
N GLY A 188 -16.77 21.77 2.94
CA GLY A 188 -17.46 22.32 1.76
C GLY A 188 -16.75 23.47 1.01
N SER A 189 -15.47 23.78 1.27
CA SER A 189 -14.74 24.87 0.56
C SER A 189 -13.64 24.31 -0.35
N PRO A 190 -13.38 24.88 -1.55
CA PRO A 190 -12.58 24.27 -2.64
C PRO A 190 -11.08 24.04 -2.37
N GLY A 191 -10.61 24.20 -1.14
CA GLY A 191 -9.20 24.05 -0.75
C GLY A 191 -8.98 23.16 0.47
N SER A 192 -10.00 22.39 0.92
CA SER A 192 -9.71 21.31 1.87
C SER A 192 -8.67 20.38 1.26
N THR A 193 -7.88 19.72 2.11
CA THR A 193 -6.88 18.69 1.78
C THR A 193 -7.54 17.43 1.20
N GLY A 194 -8.45 17.64 0.25
CA GLY A 194 -9.21 16.66 -0.48
C GLY A 194 -8.26 15.74 -1.21
N ARG A 195 -8.61 14.47 -1.16
CA ARG A 195 -7.91 13.42 -1.87
C ARG A 195 -7.91 13.76 -3.36
N TYR A 196 -6.73 13.98 -3.93
CA TYR A 196 -6.60 14.25 -5.35
C TYR A 196 -7.14 13.08 -6.18
N GLY A 197 -7.84 13.39 -7.27
CA GLY A 197 -8.31 12.41 -8.24
C GLY A 197 -9.57 11.64 -7.86
N ARG A 198 -10.31 12.08 -6.82
CA ARG A 198 -11.68 11.57 -6.59
C ARG A 198 -12.58 11.93 -7.78
N LEU A 199 -13.72 11.21 -7.90
CA LEU A 199 -14.66 11.42 -9.02
C LEU A 199 -15.27 12.83 -9.00
N ASP A 200 -15.45 13.38 -7.80
CA ASP A 200 -15.97 14.72 -7.48
C ASP A 200 -14.87 15.80 -7.39
N ASP A 201 -13.61 15.46 -7.66
CA ASP A 201 -12.51 16.42 -7.56
C ASP A 201 -12.54 17.44 -8.72
N PRO A 202 -12.80 18.75 -8.45
CA PRO A 202 -12.90 19.78 -9.47
C PRO A 202 -11.56 20.07 -10.16
N ALA A 203 -10.42 19.70 -9.56
CA ALA A 203 -9.12 19.84 -10.20
C ALA A 203 -8.97 18.92 -11.43
N PHE A 204 -9.83 17.91 -11.57
CA PHE A 204 -9.79 16.93 -12.66
C PHE A 204 -11.21 16.71 -13.23
N PRO A 205 -11.74 17.64 -14.02
CA PRO A 205 -13.16 17.68 -14.38
C PRO A 205 -13.63 16.57 -15.34
N SER A 206 -12.72 15.77 -15.91
CA SER A 206 -13.11 14.77 -16.91
C SER A 206 -13.93 13.59 -16.31
N PRO A 207 -14.94 13.08 -17.04
CA PRO A 207 -15.60 11.82 -16.70
C PRO A 207 -14.60 10.66 -16.75
N ARG A 208 -14.34 10.04 -15.60
CA ARG A 208 -13.24 9.08 -15.43
C ARG A 208 -13.68 7.66 -15.10
N LYS A 209 -14.90 7.45 -14.58
CA LYS A 209 -15.35 6.13 -14.09
C LYS A 209 -15.31 5.07 -15.21
N LEU A 210 -15.93 5.36 -16.35
CA LEU A 210 -15.95 4.44 -17.50
C LEU A 210 -14.54 4.19 -18.04
N ARG A 211 -13.74 5.24 -18.25
CA ARG A 211 -12.36 5.11 -18.76
C ARG A 211 -11.47 4.29 -17.83
N ARG A 212 -11.60 4.48 -16.51
CA ARG A 212 -10.87 3.69 -15.51
C ARG A 212 -11.27 2.22 -15.57
N ALA A 213 -12.57 1.94 -15.68
CA ALA A 213 -13.09 0.57 -15.79
C ALA A 213 -12.60 -0.12 -17.07
N LEU A 214 -12.70 0.56 -18.22
CA LEU A 214 -12.22 0.02 -19.49
C LEU A 214 -10.68 -0.15 -19.50
N ALA A 215 -9.93 0.81 -18.95
CA ALA A 215 -8.48 0.68 -18.80
C ALA A 215 -8.10 -0.54 -17.97
N PHE A 216 -8.81 -0.77 -16.86
CA PHE A 216 -8.62 -1.97 -16.02
C PHE A 216 -8.98 -3.25 -16.77
N ALA A 217 -10.09 -3.26 -17.52
CA ALA A 217 -10.48 -4.43 -18.32
C ALA A 217 -9.43 -4.76 -19.39
N VAL A 218 -8.88 -3.75 -20.06
CA VAL A 218 -7.79 -3.93 -21.05
C VAL A 218 -6.52 -4.46 -20.38
N ASP A 219 -6.08 -3.85 -19.27
CA ASP A 219 -4.92 -4.34 -18.50
C ASP A 219 -5.13 -5.84 -18.15
N MET A 220 -6.32 -6.19 -17.63
CA MET A 220 -6.66 -7.56 -17.25
C MET A 220 -6.64 -8.54 -18.43
N LEU A 221 -7.25 -8.16 -19.56
CA LEU A 221 -7.27 -8.98 -20.77
C LEU A 221 -5.84 -9.23 -21.30
N ILE A 222 -4.98 -8.22 -21.29
CA ILE A 222 -3.58 -8.36 -21.69
C ILE A 222 -2.86 -9.34 -20.76
N HIS A 223 -3.00 -9.20 -19.44
CA HIS A 223 -2.36 -10.10 -18.50
C HIS A 223 -2.84 -11.54 -18.69
N ILE A 224 -4.16 -11.74 -18.89
CA ILE A 224 -4.75 -13.08 -19.12
C ILE A 224 -4.23 -13.67 -20.43
N ALA A 225 -4.18 -12.88 -21.50
CA ALA A 225 -3.64 -13.29 -22.78
C ALA A 225 -2.18 -13.71 -22.68
N CYS A 226 -1.34 -12.98 -21.92
CA CYS A 226 0.04 -13.39 -21.66
C CYS A 226 0.12 -14.74 -20.94
N GLY A 227 -0.72 -14.97 -19.92
CA GLY A 227 -0.78 -16.24 -19.20
C GLY A 227 -1.18 -17.41 -20.11
N ILE A 228 -2.28 -17.27 -20.85
CA ILE A 228 -2.77 -18.29 -21.80
C ILE A 228 -1.71 -18.56 -22.88
N ALA A 229 -1.16 -17.51 -23.48
CA ALA A 229 -0.15 -17.66 -24.54
C ALA A 229 1.09 -18.42 -24.05
N ALA A 230 1.59 -18.13 -22.84
CA ALA A 230 2.71 -18.85 -22.27
C ALA A 230 2.38 -20.32 -21.98
N ALA A 231 1.18 -20.60 -21.47
CA ALA A 231 0.76 -21.96 -21.17
C ALA A 231 0.57 -22.80 -22.45
N LEU A 232 0.06 -22.20 -23.52
CA LEU A 232 -0.03 -22.85 -24.84
C LEU A 232 1.35 -23.03 -25.49
N ALA A 233 2.22 -22.02 -25.40
CA ALA A 233 3.57 -22.09 -25.98
C ALA A 233 4.46 -23.15 -25.32
N ALA A 234 4.23 -23.43 -24.03
CA ALA A 234 4.95 -24.48 -23.30
C ALA A 234 4.42 -25.90 -23.57
N SER A 235 3.33 -26.05 -24.33
CA SER A 235 2.66 -27.33 -24.59
C SER A 235 2.55 -27.57 -26.10
N PRO A 236 3.49 -28.30 -26.72
CA PRO A 236 3.42 -28.64 -28.14
C PRO A 236 2.12 -29.38 -28.51
N SER A 237 1.63 -30.23 -27.62
CA SER A 237 0.36 -30.98 -27.76
C SER A 237 -0.85 -30.03 -27.82
N ALA A 238 -0.84 -28.93 -27.06
CA ALA A 238 -1.92 -27.95 -27.09
C ALA A 238 -2.04 -27.23 -28.45
N ILE A 239 -0.91 -26.91 -29.10
CA ILE A 239 -0.92 -26.28 -30.42
C ILE A 239 -1.51 -27.23 -31.47
N THR A 240 -1.13 -28.52 -31.42
CA THR A 240 -1.70 -29.54 -32.32
C THR A 240 -3.18 -29.76 -32.06
N ALA A 241 -3.61 -29.80 -30.80
CA ALA A 241 -5.00 -29.97 -30.40
C ALA A 241 -5.88 -28.79 -30.88
N ILE A 242 -5.40 -27.55 -30.74
CA ILE A 242 -6.10 -26.35 -31.25
C ILE A 242 -6.28 -26.43 -32.77
N ARG A 243 -5.22 -26.81 -33.51
CA ARG A 243 -5.29 -26.94 -34.98
C ARG A 243 -6.25 -28.05 -35.42
N ALA A 244 -6.33 -29.13 -34.65
CA ALA A 244 -7.23 -30.25 -34.91
C ALA A 244 -8.68 -30.00 -34.43
N GLY A 245 -8.95 -28.90 -33.70
CA GLY A 245 -10.25 -28.64 -33.08
C GLY A 245 -10.57 -29.58 -31.90
N ASP A 246 -9.56 -30.26 -31.35
CA ASP A 246 -9.72 -31.25 -30.29
C ASP A 246 -9.54 -30.63 -28.91
N TRP A 247 -10.59 -29.92 -28.46
CA TRP A 247 -10.59 -29.23 -27.18
C TRP A 247 -10.51 -30.15 -25.95
N ARG A 248 -10.76 -31.45 -26.12
CA ARG A 248 -10.73 -32.43 -25.01
C ARG A 248 -9.30 -32.77 -24.57
N HIS A 249 -8.34 -32.65 -25.48
CA HIS A 249 -6.93 -32.97 -25.23
C HIS A 249 -6.07 -31.70 -25.08
N LEU A 250 -6.69 -30.57 -24.74
CA LEU A 250 -5.96 -29.32 -24.51
C LEU A 250 -5.22 -29.36 -23.16
N GLU A 251 -3.95 -29.79 -23.19
CA GLU A 251 -3.08 -29.77 -22.03
C GLU A 251 -2.54 -28.36 -21.76
N VAL A 252 -3.18 -27.64 -20.83
CA VAL A 252 -2.75 -26.30 -20.42
C VAL A 252 -2.03 -26.38 -19.07
N ASN A 253 -0.77 -25.93 -19.03
CA ASN A 253 -0.07 -25.77 -17.77
C ASN A 253 -0.62 -24.54 -17.01
N LEU A 254 -1.63 -24.78 -16.17
CA LEU A 254 -2.32 -23.72 -15.43
C LEU A 254 -1.38 -22.95 -14.48
N ILE A 255 -0.38 -23.61 -13.89
CA ILE A 255 0.54 -22.93 -12.97
C ILE A 255 1.42 -21.94 -13.73
N LEU A 256 1.93 -22.34 -14.89
CA LEU A 256 2.66 -21.43 -15.78
C LEU A 256 1.75 -20.28 -16.24
N ALA A 257 0.49 -20.58 -16.60
CA ALA A 257 -0.48 -19.55 -17.00
C ALA A 257 -0.66 -18.49 -15.90
N VAL A 258 -0.90 -18.93 -14.66
CA VAL A 258 -1.09 -18.04 -13.50
C VAL A 258 0.20 -17.30 -13.16
N GLY A 259 1.35 -17.97 -13.18
CA GLY A 259 2.65 -17.36 -12.91
C GLY A 259 2.99 -16.24 -13.89
N VAL A 260 2.80 -16.48 -15.19
CA VAL A 260 3.01 -15.47 -16.24
C VAL A 260 1.95 -14.37 -16.17
N TRP A 261 0.69 -14.68 -15.85
CA TRP A 261 -0.34 -13.67 -15.61
C TRP A 261 0.04 -12.71 -14.47
N ILE A 262 0.49 -13.25 -13.32
CA ILE A 262 0.97 -12.46 -12.17
C ILE A 262 2.20 -11.63 -12.57
N GLY A 263 3.16 -12.24 -13.26
CA GLY A 263 4.38 -11.59 -13.74
C GLY A 263 4.10 -10.44 -14.71
N ALA A 264 3.24 -10.66 -15.71
CA ALA A 264 2.80 -9.63 -16.64
C ALA A 264 2.12 -8.46 -15.91
N SER A 265 1.27 -8.77 -14.91
CA SER A 265 0.62 -7.75 -14.08
C SER A 265 1.63 -6.93 -13.27
N PHE A 266 2.67 -7.56 -12.74
CA PHE A 266 3.75 -6.87 -12.04
C PHE A 266 4.52 -5.93 -12.96
N VAL A 267 4.94 -6.42 -14.13
CA VAL A 267 5.68 -5.62 -15.11
C VAL A 267 4.85 -4.41 -15.53
N ASP A 268 3.59 -4.59 -15.88
CA ASP A 268 2.71 -3.49 -16.30
C ASP A 268 2.40 -2.49 -15.16
N ARG A 269 1.95 -2.98 -14.01
CA ARG A 269 1.47 -2.11 -12.91
C ARG A 269 2.57 -1.54 -12.03
N VAL A 270 3.76 -2.13 -12.01
CA VAL A 270 4.89 -1.68 -11.19
C VAL A 270 6.00 -1.11 -12.05
N VAL A 271 6.52 -1.87 -13.01
CA VAL A 271 7.70 -1.46 -13.80
C VAL A 271 7.32 -0.40 -14.82
N ILE A 272 6.44 -0.73 -15.78
CA ILE A 272 5.97 0.19 -16.84
C ILE A 272 5.32 1.43 -16.20
N GLN A 273 4.41 1.22 -15.25
CA GLN A 273 3.75 2.33 -14.57
C GLN A 273 4.72 3.22 -13.76
N SER A 274 5.86 2.71 -13.28
CA SER A 274 6.85 3.58 -12.60
C SER A 274 7.59 4.50 -13.57
N ILE A 275 7.84 4.03 -14.78
CA ILE A 275 8.60 4.75 -15.82
C ILE A 275 7.69 5.73 -16.56
N PHE A 276 6.53 5.27 -17.02
CA PHE A 276 5.61 6.04 -17.85
C PHE A 276 4.44 6.68 -17.08
N HIS A 277 4.38 6.42 -15.77
CA HIS A 277 3.30 6.88 -14.87
C HIS A 277 1.90 6.35 -15.25
N THR A 278 1.85 5.35 -16.12
CA THR A 278 0.62 4.76 -16.63
C THR A 278 0.83 3.28 -16.99
N THR A 279 -0.23 2.48 -16.93
CA THR A 279 -0.24 1.11 -17.47
C THR A 279 -0.63 1.14 -18.95
N ILE A 280 -0.51 0.01 -19.64
CA ILE A 280 -0.86 -0.08 -21.06
C ILE A 280 -2.33 0.34 -21.31
N GLY A 281 -3.28 -0.25 -20.59
CA GLY A 281 -4.70 0.09 -20.70
C GLY A 281 -4.97 1.54 -20.31
N LYS A 282 -4.34 2.06 -19.24
CA LYS A 282 -4.49 3.47 -18.86
C LYS A 282 -3.93 4.40 -19.95
N ALA A 283 -2.83 4.04 -20.61
CA ALA A 283 -2.26 4.82 -21.70
C ALA A 283 -3.23 4.94 -22.87
N ILE A 284 -3.88 3.83 -23.27
CA ILE A 284 -4.89 3.81 -24.35
C ILE A 284 -6.04 4.78 -24.06
N PHE A 285 -6.51 4.87 -22.81
CA PHE A 285 -7.58 5.81 -22.42
C PHE A 285 -7.08 7.21 -22.00
N GLY A 286 -5.80 7.51 -22.21
CA GLY A 286 -5.18 8.80 -21.88
C GLY A 286 -5.17 9.11 -20.38
N LEU A 287 -5.10 8.07 -19.54
CA LEU A 287 -5.07 8.15 -18.08
C LEU A 287 -3.64 8.03 -17.55
N VAL A 288 -3.39 8.62 -16.39
CA VAL A 288 -2.14 8.58 -15.62
C VAL A 288 -2.50 8.38 -14.16
N ALA A 289 -1.75 7.54 -13.45
CA ALA A 289 -1.96 7.32 -12.03
C ALA A 289 -1.35 8.45 -11.20
N ILE A 290 -2.10 8.95 -10.23
CA ILE A 290 -1.61 9.96 -9.28
C ILE A 290 -1.74 9.47 -7.85
N ARG A 291 -0.93 10.05 -6.97
CA ARG A 291 -0.98 9.79 -5.54
C ARG A 291 -2.14 10.58 -4.95
N PRO A 292 -3.04 9.94 -4.20
CA PRO A 292 -4.23 10.59 -3.66
C PRO A 292 -3.91 11.70 -2.64
N ASP A 293 -2.74 11.68 -2.02
CA ASP A 293 -2.31 12.65 -1.00
C ASP A 293 -1.67 13.92 -1.57
N THR A 294 -1.07 13.83 -2.76
CA THR A 294 -0.17 14.88 -3.28
C THR A 294 -0.45 15.25 -4.73
N GLY A 295 -1.29 14.50 -5.44
CA GLY A 295 -1.55 14.71 -6.87
C GLY A 295 -0.38 14.35 -7.80
N GLN A 296 0.82 14.09 -7.25
CA GLN A 296 2.02 13.71 -7.99
C GLN A 296 1.97 12.25 -8.46
N THR A 297 2.87 11.84 -9.36
CA THR A 297 2.97 10.46 -9.83
C THR A 297 3.50 9.52 -8.73
N PRO A 298 3.04 8.26 -8.67
CA PRO A 298 3.50 7.29 -7.69
C PRO A 298 4.92 6.78 -8.02
N ALA A 299 5.80 6.76 -7.03
CA ALA A 299 7.12 6.16 -7.16
C ALA A 299 7.04 4.61 -7.19
N PHE A 300 8.06 3.96 -7.77
CA PHE A 300 8.16 2.49 -7.86
C PHE A 300 7.80 1.76 -6.56
N GLY A 301 8.40 2.17 -5.43
CA GLY A 301 8.14 1.51 -4.15
C GLY A 301 6.69 1.60 -3.67
N ARG A 302 5.96 2.67 -4.02
CA ARG A 302 4.52 2.80 -3.71
C ARG A 302 3.68 1.94 -4.65
N LEU A 303 4.04 1.86 -5.93
CA LEU A 303 3.39 0.96 -6.90
C LEU A 303 3.56 -0.50 -6.50
N LEU A 304 4.77 -0.91 -6.12
CA LEU A 304 5.05 -2.24 -5.61
C LEU A 304 4.20 -2.57 -4.39
N ALA A 305 4.13 -1.65 -3.42
CA ALA A 305 3.33 -1.84 -2.21
C ALA A 305 1.83 -1.99 -2.54
N ALA A 306 1.31 -1.21 -3.49
CA ALA A 306 -0.07 -1.35 -3.97
C ALA A 306 -0.32 -2.65 -4.72
N TRP A 307 0.61 -3.07 -5.58
CA TRP A 307 0.51 -4.33 -6.31
C TRP A 307 0.49 -5.52 -5.35
N LEU A 308 1.41 -5.55 -4.38
CA LEU A 308 1.41 -6.56 -3.32
C LEU A 308 0.09 -6.53 -2.55
N PHE A 309 -0.37 -5.35 -2.14
CA PHE A 309 -1.66 -5.23 -1.45
C PHE A 309 -2.81 -5.83 -2.26
N HIS A 310 -2.90 -5.56 -3.58
CA HIS A 310 -3.95 -6.12 -4.42
C HIS A 310 -3.83 -7.63 -4.61
N LEU A 311 -2.60 -8.16 -4.72
CA LEU A 311 -2.37 -9.60 -4.80
C LEU A 311 -2.78 -10.31 -3.51
N PHE A 312 -2.53 -9.68 -2.35
CA PHE A 312 -2.86 -10.24 -1.04
C PHE A 312 -4.30 -9.99 -0.61
N LEU A 313 -4.98 -8.96 -1.12
CA LEU A 313 -6.32 -8.60 -0.66
C LEU A 313 -7.31 -9.78 -0.71
N PRO A 314 -7.37 -10.61 -1.77
CA PRO A 314 -8.19 -11.82 -1.76
C PRO A 314 -7.81 -12.78 -0.63
N LEU A 315 -6.52 -13.07 -0.45
CA LEU A 315 -6.02 -13.96 0.61
C LEU A 315 -6.27 -13.40 2.03
N ALA A 316 -6.21 -12.07 2.17
CA ALA A 316 -6.47 -11.36 3.42
C ALA A 316 -7.97 -11.24 3.73
N ILE A 317 -8.86 -11.36 2.75
CA ILE A 317 -10.30 -11.50 3.00
C ILE A 317 -10.60 -12.88 3.60
N PHE A 318 -9.86 -13.92 3.18
CA PHE A 318 -10.02 -15.29 3.68
C PHE A 318 -9.24 -15.59 4.97
N SER A 319 -8.22 -14.81 5.28
CA SER A 319 -7.44 -14.94 6.53
C SER A 319 -7.78 -13.81 7.48
N ASN A 320 -7.85 -14.07 8.79
CA ASN A 320 -8.00 -13.02 9.82
C ASN A 320 -6.73 -12.11 9.95
N GLY A 321 -5.95 -12.01 8.88
CA GLY A 321 -4.63 -11.40 8.84
C GLY A 321 -4.65 -9.88 8.93
N GLU A 322 -3.52 -9.35 9.40
CA GLU A 322 -3.18 -7.94 9.36
C GLU A 322 -2.90 -7.51 7.90
N GLY A 323 -3.84 -6.87 7.21
CA GLY A 323 -3.57 -6.15 5.94
C GLY A 323 -2.70 -4.87 6.12
N PRO A 324 -2.96 -3.76 5.40
CA PRO A 324 -2.32 -2.48 5.70
C PRO A 324 -3.23 -1.47 6.41
N ASP A 325 -2.61 -0.59 7.21
CA ASP A 325 -3.28 0.43 8.06
C ASP A 325 -4.30 1.32 7.32
N ASN A 326 -4.15 1.51 6.01
CA ASN A 326 -5.06 2.36 5.25
C ASN A 326 -5.11 1.99 3.77
N TRP A 327 -6.16 1.26 3.39
CA TRP A 327 -6.33 0.67 2.06
C TRP A 327 -6.37 1.72 0.95
N ASP A 328 -6.88 2.92 1.25
CA ASP A 328 -6.96 4.03 0.29
C ASP A 328 -5.61 4.48 -0.28
N TYR A 329 -4.50 4.25 0.42
CA TYR A 329 -3.16 4.59 -0.10
C TYR A 329 -2.69 3.66 -1.20
N TYR A 330 -3.27 2.48 -1.27
CA TYR A 330 -2.95 1.46 -2.26
C TYR A 330 -3.86 1.57 -3.48
N PHE A 331 -4.95 2.33 -3.39
CA PHE A 331 -5.79 2.71 -4.53
C PHE A 331 -5.35 4.05 -5.10
N PHE A 332 -4.53 4.01 -6.15
CA PHE A 332 -4.13 5.20 -6.91
C PHE A 332 -5.24 5.62 -7.88
N PRO A 333 -5.84 6.81 -7.72
CA PRO A 333 -6.76 7.33 -8.72
C PRO A 333 -6.04 7.59 -10.03
N ALA A 334 -6.70 7.26 -11.14
CA ALA A 334 -6.20 7.56 -12.48
C ALA A 334 -6.92 8.78 -13.06
N VAL A 335 -6.18 9.83 -13.39
CA VAL A 335 -6.73 11.07 -13.96
C VAL A 335 -6.32 11.20 -15.42
N ARG A 336 -7.03 12.00 -16.20
CA ARG A 336 -6.66 12.20 -17.61
C ARG A 336 -5.33 12.95 -17.67
N ARG A 337 -4.40 12.50 -18.52
CA ARG A 337 -3.07 13.12 -18.66
C ARG A 337 -3.16 14.63 -18.93
N ARG A 338 -4.12 15.05 -19.76
CA ARG A 338 -4.35 16.47 -20.08
C ARG A 338 -4.81 17.33 -18.90
N ASP A 339 -5.40 16.70 -17.87
CA ASP A 339 -5.93 17.40 -16.69
C ASP A 339 -4.81 17.60 -15.65
N LEU A 340 -3.62 16.99 -15.85
CA LEU A 340 -2.44 17.26 -15.03
C LEU A 340 -1.91 18.65 -15.36
N LYS A 341 -2.09 19.59 -14.44
CA LYS A 341 -1.42 20.89 -14.53
C LYS A 341 0.09 20.66 -14.38
N PRO A 342 0.94 21.30 -15.22
CA PRO A 342 2.37 21.30 -14.96
C PRO A 342 2.61 21.87 -13.55
N PRO A 343 3.59 21.34 -12.80
CA PRO A 343 3.94 21.92 -11.51
C PRO A 343 4.27 23.40 -11.72
N ASN A 344 3.62 24.30 -10.96
CA ASN A 344 3.90 25.73 -11.04
C ASN A 344 5.41 25.93 -10.82
N PRO A 345 6.14 26.52 -11.78
CA PRO A 345 7.61 26.64 -11.69
C PRO A 345 8.07 27.49 -10.49
N ILE A 346 7.17 28.27 -9.90
CA ILE A 346 7.44 29.19 -8.79
C ILE A 346 7.63 28.46 -7.43
N THR A 347 7.28 27.18 -7.32
CA THR A 347 7.39 26.43 -6.03
C THR A 347 8.63 25.52 -5.95
N ALA A 348 9.55 25.58 -6.92
CA ALA A 348 10.75 24.73 -6.97
C ALA A 348 12.00 25.36 -6.32
N THR A 349 11.84 26.42 -5.54
CA THR A 349 12.91 27.06 -4.76
C THR A 349 12.64 26.91 -3.27
N VAL A 350 13.01 25.77 -2.67
CA VAL A 350 13.41 25.65 -1.25
C VAL A 350 14.39 24.49 -1.11
#